data_AF-A0A534RWF6-F1
#
_entry.id   AF-A0A534RWF6-F1
#
_cell.length_a   1.000
_cell.length_b   1.000
_cell.length_c   1.000
_cell.angle_alpha   90.00
_cell.angle_beta   90.00
_cell.angle_gamma   90.00
#
_symmetry.space_group_name_H-M   'P 1'
#
loop_
_entity.id
_entity.type
_entity.pdbx_description
1 polymer ?
#
loop_
_entity_poly.entity_id
_entity_poly.type
_entity_poly.pdbx_seq_one_letter_code
_entity_poly.pdbx_strand_id
1 'polypeptide(L)' 'MESYRLRVPGRIEELVRGLHPELKRKVRAGLDLIRTDPAVGKELRDELVGIRS' A
#
# COMPACT_ATOMS: atom_id res chain seq x y z
N MET A 1 -3.87 13.89 -14.11
CA MET A 1 -4.14 13.54 -12.70
C MET A 1 -2.80 13.29 -12.05
N GLU A 2 -2.45 14.05 -11.02
CA GLU A 2 -1.23 13.79 -10.25
C GLU A 2 -1.37 12.46 -9.52
N SER A 3 -0.36 11.59 -9.64
CA SER A 3 -0.29 10.34 -8.88
C SER A 3 0.83 10.45 -7.87
N TYR A 4 0.58 10.06 -6.63
CA TYR A 4 1.58 10.03 -5.59
C TYR A 4 2.68 9.02 -5.91
N ARG A 5 3.93 9.27 -5.51
CA ARG A 5 5.03 8.30 -5.66
C ARG A 5 5.08 7.41 -4.42
N LEU A 6 4.82 6.11 -4.60
CA LEU A 6 4.97 5.13 -3.52
C LEU A 6 6.44 4.92 -3.17
N ARG A 7 6.72 4.87 -1.87
CA ARG A 7 8.01 4.44 -1.32
C ARG A 7 7.76 3.17 -0.51
N VAL A 8 8.39 2.08 -0.94
CA VAL A 8 8.19 0.75 -0.35
C VAL A 8 9.50 0.32 0.34
N PRO A 9 9.50 0.02 1.64
CA PRO A 9 10.67 -0.53 2.31
C PRO A 9 11.09 -1.88 1.70
N GLY A 10 12.40 -2.16 1.62
CA GLY A 10 12.93 -3.37 0.96
C GLY A 10 12.31 -4.68 1.47
N ARG A 11 12.09 -4.81 2.78
CA ARG A 11 11.40 -5.97 3.38
C ARG A 11 10.01 -6.23 2.81
N ILE A 12 9.28 -5.17 2.46
CA ILE A 12 7.92 -5.25 1.89
C ILE A 12 8.01 -5.61 0.42
N GLU A 13 9.01 -5.08 -0.30
CA GLU A 13 9.27 -5.45 -1.69
C GLU A 13 9.56 -6.96 -1.81
N GLU A 14 10.43 -7.49 -0.97
CA GLU A 14 10.78 -8.91 -0.91
C GLU A 14 9.54 -9.78 -0.63
N LEU A 15 8.73 -9.39 0.37
CA LEU A 15 7.47 -10.05 0.69
C LEU A 15 6.55 -10.11 -0.53
N VAL A 16 6.28 -8.96 -1.17
CA VAL A 16 5.39 -8.89 -2.34
C VAL A 16 5.95 -9.69 -3.51
N ARG A 17 7.28 -9.72 -3.69
CA ARG A 17 7.93 -10.50 -4.75
C ARG A 17 7.73 -12.01 -4.56
N GLY A 18 7.73 -12.48 -3.32
CA GLY A 18 7.49 -13.89 -2.95
C GLY A 18 6.04 -14.35 -3.02
N LEU A 19 5.06 -13.44 -3.13
CA LEU A 19 3.65 -13.82 -3.20
C LEU A 19 3.28 -14.58 -4.48
N HIS A 20 2.35 -15.54 -4.33
CA HIS A 20 1.66 -16.19 -5.44
C HIS A 20 1.06 -15.15 -6.41
N PRO A 21 1.07 -15.37 -7.74
CA PRO A 21 0.65 -14.38 -8.73
C PRO A 21 -0.73 -13.75 -8.46
N GLU A 22 -1.69 -14.53 -7.99
CA GLU A 22 -3.03 -14.01 -7.69
C GLU A 22 -3.04 -13.04 -6.51
N LEU A 23 -2.33 -13.36 -5.42
CA LEU A 23 -2.19 -12.46 -4.27
C LEU A 23 -1.42 -11.20 -4.66
N LYS A 24 -0.34 -11.36 -5.43
CA LYS A 24 0.45 -10.25 -5.97
C LYS A 24 -0.40 -9.29 -6.80
N ARG A 25 -1.34 -9.80 -7.61
CA ARG A 25 -2.30 -8.96 -8.37
C ARG A 25 -3.20 -8.16 -7.44
N LYS A 26 -3.78 -8.78 -6.40
CA LYS A 26 -4.64 -8.10 -5.42
C LYS A 26 -3.89 -7.01 -4.66
N VAL A 27 -2.66 -7.30 -4.23
CA VAL A 27 -1.79 -6.32 -3.55
C VAL A 27 -1.46 -5.14 -4.47
N ARG A 28 -1.08 -5.39 -5.73
CA ARG A 28 -0.79 -4.32 -6.69
C ARG A 28 -1.99 -3.41 -6.95
N ALA A 29 -3.19 -3.99 -7.07
CA ALA A 29 -4.41 -3.21 -7.23
C ALA A 29 -4.67 -2.27 -6.03
N GLY A 30 -4.43 -2.74 -4.81
CA GLY A 30 -4.51 -1.88 -3.61
C GLY A 30 -3.47 -0.74 -3.63
N LEU A 31 -2.23 -1.03 -4.03
CA LEU A 31 -1.20 0.01 -4.17
C LEU A 31 -1.55 1.05 -5.24
N ASP A 32 -2.18 0.66 -6.35
CA ASP A 32 -2.64 1.58 -7.38
C ASP A 32 -3.74 2.53 -6.87
N LEU A 33 -4.62 2.05 -5.98
CA LEU A 33 -5.61 2.91 -5.30
C LEU A 33 -4.91 3.93 -4.40
N ILE A 34 -3.97 3.49 -3.55
CA ILE A 34 -3.20 4.38 -2.66
C ILE A 34 -2.40 5.42 -3.45
N ARG A 35 -1.90 5.03 -4.64
CA ARG A 35 -1.18 5.94 -5.54
C ARG A 35 -2.06 7.10 -6.04
N THR A 36 -3.36 6.88 -6.12
CA THR A 36 -4.34 7.88 -6.57
C THR A 36 -4.88 8.69 -5.40
N ASP A 37 -5.20 8.01 -4.29
CA ASP A 37 -5.71 8.62 -3.07
C ASP A 37 -5.02 7.99 -1.83
N PRO A 38 -4.06 8.69 -1.21
CA PRO A 38 -3.41 8.24 0.02
C PRO A 38 -4.37 8.12 1.21
N ALA A 39 -5.55 8.76 1.16
CA ALA A 39 -6.53 8.76 2.23
C ALA A 39 -7.57 7.62 2.13
N VAL A 40 -7.48 6.76 1.11
CA VAL A 40 -8.44 5.66 0.84
C VAL A 40 -8.57 4.64 1.98
N GLY A 41 -7.51 4.48 2.78
CA GLY A 41 -7.48 3.58 3.94
C GLY A 41 -8.13 4.18 5.18
N LYS A 42 -8.44 3.32 6.15
CA LYS A 42 -8.98 3.77 7.44
C LYS A 42 -7.87 4.35 8.29
N GLU A 43 -8.12 5.51 8.88
CA GLU A 43 -7.20 6.08 9.85
C GLU A 43 -7.14 5.22 11.11
N LEU A 44 -5.91 4.92 11.52
CA LEU A 44 -5.64 4.14 12.72
C LEU A 44 -5.67 5.02 13.97
N ARG A 45 -5.82 4.36 15.12
CA ARG A 45 -6.02 5.03 16.42
C ARG A 45 -4.78 4.86 17.31
N ASP A 46 -4.84 5.49 18.48
CA ASP A 46 -3.86 5.35 19.55
C ASP A 46 -2.44 5.73 19.08
N GLU A 47 -1.46 4.86 19.26
CA GLU A 47 -0.07 5.10 18.86
C GLU A 47 0.16 5.14 17.33
N LEU A 48 -0.87 4.85 16.53
CA LEU A 48 -0.81 4.79 15.07
C LEU A 48 -1.54 5.96 14.38
N VAL A 49 -1.92 6.99 15.13
CA VAL A 49 -2.52 8.21 14.56
C VAL A 49 -1.62 8.79 13.47
N GLY A 50 -2.23 9.18 12.35
CA GLY A 50 -1.52 9.63 11.14
C GLY A 50 -1.13 8.50 10.17
N ILE A 51 -1.42 7.25 10.51
CA ILE A 51 -1.20 6.07 9.64
C ILE A 51 -2.56 5.50 9.20
N ARG A 52 -2.59 4.79 8.06
CA ARG A 52 -3.79 4.17 7.47
C ARG A 52 -3.60 2.69 7.15
N SER A 53 -4.69 1.91 7.24
CA SER A 53 -4.77 0.49 6.79
C SER A 53 -5.62 0.30 5.55
#